data_AF-A0A453SP35-F1
#
_entry.id   AF-A0A453SP35-F1
#
_cell.length_a   1.000
_cell.length_b   1.000
_cell.length_c   1.000
_cell.angle_alpha   90.00
_cell.angle_beta   90.00
_cell.angle_gamma   90.00
#
_symmetry.space_group_name_H-M   'P 1'
#
loop_
_entity.id
_entity.type
_entity.pdbx_description
1 polymer ?
#
loop_
_entity_poly.entity_id
_entity_poly.type
_entity_poly.pdbx_seq_one_letter_code
_entity_poly.pdbx_strand_id
1 'polypeptide(L)'
;QATSMSLDEVSAAVSVLLGFAPPAMLPAPSSAKLNELLLPKPFDRPRAVFLMQIDGSHDSVDSFVSDAGSIYKTKIDVAKNAATGLTDRDELIVIRSDESSGSDVLDNELTNLATWLEGSYQKADSKLIIPLKSGNSLTLLLNKEVDVEFASSLISLLKTIKRGIQVHEDFSGGIVSPAELLVCHFTGIKALEDEYGSAEIVKQGVEVVQTALTKAFDQLQGAYN
;
A
#
# COMPACT_ATOMS: atom_id res chain seq x y z
N GLN A 1 4.34 18.31 -9.17
CA GLN A 1 5.03 18.68 -7.93
C GLN A 1 4.23 18.05 -6.81
N ALA A 2 4.80 17.11 -6.03
CA ALA A 2 4.06 16.46 -4.96
C ALA A 2 3.86 17.45 -3.80
N THR A 3 2.61 17.81 -3.52
CA THR A 3 2.25 18.71 -2.41
C THR A 3 2.41 17.93 -1.10
N SER A 4 3.23 18.42 -0.16
CA SER A 4 3.34 17.83 1.18
C SER A 4 2.01 18.01 1.95
N MET A 5 1.59 16.94 2.63
CA MET A 5 0.43 16.93 3.51
C MET A 5 0.82 16.43 4.90
N SER A 6 0.24 17.06 5.92
CA SER A 6 0.23 16.57 7.29
C SER A 6 -0.64 15.31 7.42
N LEU A 7 -0.43 14.59 8.53
CA LEU A 7 -1.24 13.41 8.87
C LEU A 7 -2.74 13.71 8.92
N ASP A 8 -3.09 14.87 9.47
CA ASP A 8 -4.48 15.31 9.61
C ASP A 8 -5.11 15.63 8.25
N GLU A 9 -4.35 16.22 7.33
CA GLU A 9 -4.77 16.45 5.95
C GLU A 9 -5.04 15.13 5.22
N VAL A 10 -4.19 14.11 5.39
CA VAL A 10 -4.39 12.77 4.82
C VAL A 10 -5.60 12.09 5.44
N SER A 11 -5.75 12.13 6.76
CA SER A 11 -6.90 11.54 7.45
C SER A 11 -8.23 12.17 7.02
N ALA A 12 -8.24 13.49 6.83
CA ALA A 12 -9.39 14.20 6.30
C ALA A 12 -9.69 13.86 4.84
N ALA A 13 -8.67 13.72 3.99
CA ALA A 13 -8.83 13.28 2.61
C ALA A 13 -9.52 11.93 2.53
N VAL A 14 -9.00 10.95 3.26
CA VAL A 14 -9.54 9.59 3.30
C VAL A 14 -10.96 9.61 3.85
N SER A 15 -11.23 10.39 4.91
CA SER A 15 -12.59 10.54 5.46
C SER A 15 -13.58 11.05 4.40
N VAL A 16 -13.22 12.11 3.68
CA VAL A 16 -14.14 12.71 2.70
C VAL A 16 -14.35 11.79 1.49
N LEU A 17 -13.30 11.11 1.03
CA LEU A 17 -13.39 10.12 -0.04
C LEU A 17 -14.35 8.99 0.33
N LEU A 18 -14.26 8.48 1.56
CA LEU A 18 -15.16 7.44 2.08
C LEU A 18 -16.59 7.93 2.37
N GLY A 19 -16.91 9.20 2.09
CA GLY A 19 -18.25 9.76 2.30
C GLY A 19 -18.50 10.34 3.69
N PHE A 20 -17.47 10.42 4.53
CA PHE A 20 -17.56 10.92 5.89
C PHE A 20 -17.19 12.41 6.02
N ALA A 21 -17.69 13.07 7.07
CA ALA A 21 -17.20 14.39 7.44
C ALA A 21 -15.72 14.32 7.89
N PRO A 22 -14.87 15.30 7.49
CA PRO A 22 -13.46 15.29 7.86
C PRO A 22 -13.29 15.42 9.39
N PRO A 23 -12.27 14.79 9.99
CA PRO A 23 -11.95 14.95 11.40
C PRO A 23 -11.28 16.31 11.60
N ALA A 24 -11.83 17.11 12.51
CA ALA A 24 -11.45 18.50 12.83
C ALA A 24 -11.63 19.55 11.69
N MET A 25 -11.83 20.82 12.10
CA MET A 25 -11.84 21.97 11.18
C MET A 25 -10.43 22.17 10.62
N LEU A 26 -10.19 21.67 9.42
CA LEU A 26 -8.96 21.93 8.71
C LEU A 26 -8.80 23.43 8.40
N PRO A 27 -7.58 23.98 8.53
CA PRO A 27 -7.29 25.33 8.07
C PRO A 27 -7.64 25.50 6.58
N ALA A 28 -8.04 26.72 6.18
CA ALA A 28 -8.40 27.01 4.78
C ALA A 28 -7.35 26.57 3.73
N PRO A 29 -6.02 26.68 3.97
CA PRO A 29 -5.01 26.16 3.05
C PRO A 29 -5.05 24.63 2.89
N SER A 30 -5.32 23.91 3.97
CA SER A 30 -5.45 22.44 3.97
C SER A 30 -6.71 21.97 3.24
N SER A 31 -7.81 22.69 3.43
CA SER A 31 -9.06 22.48 2.70
C SER A 31 -8.93 22.71 1.19
N ALA A 32 -8.10 23.67 0.77
CA ALA A 32 -7.85 23.91 -0.65
C ALA A 32 -7.14 22.72 -1.32
N LYS A 33 -6.19 22.08 -0.65
CA LYS A 33 -5.50 20.87 -1.16
C LYS A 33 -6.45 19.68 -1.29
N LEU A 34 -7.45 19.57 -0.42
CA LEU A 34 -8.49 18.53 -0.48
C LEU A 34 -9.44 18.73 -1.66
N ASN A 35 -9.69 19.97 -2.07
CA ASN A 35 -10.52 20.21 -3.25
C ASN A 35 -9.89 19.63 -4.52
N GLU A 36 -8.56 19.64 -4.64
CA GLU A 36 -7.86 19.01 -5.77
C GLU A 36 -8.07 17.49 -5.82
N LEU A 37 -8.21 16.86 -4.65
CA LEU A 37 -8.46 15.43 -4.47
C LEU A 37 -9.89 14.99 -4.79
N LEU A 38 -10.86 15.88 -4.57
CA LEU A 38 -12.29 15.61 -4.66
C LEU A 38 -12.89 16.01 -6.02
N LEU A 39 -12.08 16.60 -6.90
CA LEU A 39 -12.47 16.96 -8.25
C LEU A 39 -12.21 15.78 -9.21
N PRO A 40 -13.16 15.47 -10.12
CA PRO A 40 -14.18 16.38 -10.63
C PRO A 40 -15.60 16.23 -10.04
N LYS A 41 -15.90 15.24 -9.18
CA LYS A 41 -17.30 14.95 -8.77
C LYS A 41 -17.46 14.68 -7.26
N PRO A 42 -17.93 15.66 -6.47
CA PRO A 42 -18.19 15.47 -5.04
C PRO A 42 -19.37 14.52 -4.73
N PHE A 43 -20.11 14.08 -5.75
CA PHE A 43 -21.22 13.11 -5.66
C PHE A 43 -20.85 11.72 -6.16
N ASP A 44 -19.67 11.55 -6.75
CA ASP A 44 -19.14 10.29 -7.27
C ASP A 44 -17.94 9.91 -6.40
N ARG A 45 -18.25 9.64 -5.13
CA ARG A 45 -17.22 9.39 -4.11
C ARG A 45 -16.91 7.90 -4.08
N PRO A 46 -15.62 7.52 -4.15
CA PRO A 46 -15.25 6.12 -4.04
C PRO A 46 -15.58 5.63 -2.63
N ARG A 47 -16.45 4.63 -2.53
CA ARG A 47 -16.79 3.99 -1.25
C ARG A 47 -15.68 3.07 -0.72
N ALA A 48 -14.61 2.90 -1.48
CA ALA A 48 -13.43 2.16 -1.10
C ALA A 48 -12.16 3.00 -1.31
N VAL A 49 -11.26 2.98 -0.34
CA VAL A 49 -9.96 3.66 -0.41
C VAL A 49 -8.85 2.68 -0.06
N PHE A 50 -7.84 2.60 -0.92
CA PHE A 50 -6.58 1.91 -0.64
C PHE A 50 -5.51 2.95 -0.27
N LEU A 51 -5.12 2.95 1.00
CA LEU A 51 -4.08 3.82 1.55
C LEU A 51 -2.79 3.03 1.73
N MET A 52 -1.78 3.37 0.94
CA MET A 52 -0.45 2.78 1.00
C MET A 52 0.54 3.80 1.60
N GLN A 53 1.12 3.49 2.75
CA GLN A 53 2.23 4.22 3.34
C GLN A 53 3.52 3.44 3.09
N ILE A 54 4.53 4.10 2.51
CA ILE A 54 5.84 3.50 2.21
C ILE A 54 6.90 4.28 2.96
N ASP A 55 7.70 3.60 3.78
CA ASP A 55 8.86 4.20 4.44
C ASP A 55 10.09 4.05 3.53
N GLY A 56 10.88 5.12 3.39
CA GLY A 56 12.11 5.14 2.60
C GLY A 56 12.42 6.51 2.01
N SER A 57 13.54 6.64 1.32
CA SER A 57 14.01 7.91 0.73
C SER A 57 13.15 8.36 -0.47
N HIS A 58 12.93 9.67 -0.59
CA HIS A 58 11.96 10.25 -1.53
C HIS A 58 12.25 10.02 -3.02
N ASP A 59 13.51 9.82 -3.41
CA ASP A 59 13.88 9.64 -4.83
C ASP A 59 13.39 8.30 -5.38
N SER A 60 13.16 7.32 -4.50
CA SER A 60 12.66 6.00 -4.87
C SER A 60 11.14 6.00 -5.18
N VAL A 61 10.37 6.90 -4.57
CA VAL A 61 8.89 6.89 -4.60
C VAL A 61 8.29 7.83 -5.67
N ASP A 62 9.08 8.77 -6.21
CA ASP A 62 8.60 9.67 -7.28
C ASP A 62 8.42 8.95 -8.64
N SER A 63 8.91 7.71 -8.79
CA SER A 63 8.80 6.92 -10.03
C SER A 63 7.60 5.98 -10.10
N PHE A 64 6.75 5.92 -9.06
CA PHE A 64 5.47 5.23 -9.15
C PHE A 64 4.56 6.04 -10.07
N VAL A 65 4.52 5.75 -11.37
CA VAL A 65 3.53 6.30 -12.29
C VAL A 65 2.65 5.14 -12.71
N SER A 66 1.34 5.25 -12.43
CA SER A 66 0.37 4.32 -12.96
C SER A 66 -0.62 5.13 -13.79
N ASP A 67 -0.90 4.63 -14.98
CA ASP A 67 -1.92 5.15 -15.91
C ASP A 67 -3.34 4.77 -15.46
N ALA A 68 -3.48 4.04 -14.35
CA ALA A 68 -4.74 3.52 -13.86
C ALA A 68 -5.38 4.47 -12.82
N GLY A 69 -6.46 5.15 -13.22
CA GLY A 69 -7.36 5.88 -12.31
C GLY A 69 -6.80 7.15 -11.64
N SER A 70 -7.55 7.71 -10.70
CA SER A 70 -7.17 8.88 -9.91
C SER A 70 -6.26 8.49 -8.74
N ILE A 71 -4.96 8.30 -9.00
CA ILE A 71 -3.97 8.05 -7.95
C ILE A 71 -3.45 9.37 -7.41
N TYR A 72 -3.70 9.63 -6.13
CA TYR A 72 -3.10 10.76 -5.43
C TYR A 72 -1.83 10.36 -4.68
N LYS A 73 -0.80 11.21 -4.77
CA LYS A 73 0.45 11.02 -4.05
C LYS A 73 0.75 12.26 -3.23
N THR A 74 1.14 12.03 -1.99
CA THR A 74 1.59 13.08 -1.09
C THR A 74 2.73 12.59 -0.21
N LYS A 75 3.53 13.54 0.27
CA LYS A 75 4.62 13.30 1.21
C LYS A 75 4.08 13.64 2.60
N ILE A 76 4.38 12.78 3.58
CA ILE A 76 4.01 12.99 4.98
C ILE A 76 5.28 13.25 5.78
N ASP A 77 5.38 14.44 6.37
CA ASP A 77 6.60 14.90 7.08
C ASP A 77 6.84 14.19 8.43
N VAL A 78 5.92 13.33 8.89
CA VAL A 78 5.99 12.68 10.21
C VAL A 78 5.65 11.19 10.12
N ALA A 79 6.54 10.34 10.64
CA ALA A 79 6.40 8.89 10.75
C ALA A 79 5.36 8.46 11.81
N LYS A 80 4.09 8.72 11.53
CA LYS A 80 2.96 8.18 12.29
C LYS A 80 1.95 7.60 11.31
N ASN A 81 1.29 6.51 11.70
CA ASN A 81 0.34 5.80 10.84
C ASN A 81 -0.84 6.72 10.44
N ALA A 82 -0.98 6.96 9.14
CA ALA A 82 -1.95 7.87 8.54
C ALA A 82 -3.43 7.47 8.73
N ALA A 83 -3.71 6.25 9.17
CA ALA A 83 -5.06 5.73 9.31
C ALA A 83 -5.61 5.69 10.76
N THR A 84 -4.98 6.40 11.69
CA THR A 84 -5.33 6.29 13.13
C THR A 84 -6.62 7.03 13.52
N GLY A 85 -7.11 7.98 12.71
CA GLY A 85 -8.28 8.81 13.04
C GLY A 85 -9.66 8.29 12.59
N LEU A 86 -9.73 7.14 11.93
CA LEU A 86 -10.95 6.67 11.24
C LEU A 86 -11.66 5.47 11.88
N THR A 87 -11.17 4.94 12.99
CA THR A 87 -11.57 3.61 13.51
C THR A 87 -12.93 3.50 14.17
N ASP A 88 -13.63 4.60 14.44
CA ASP A 88 -14.80 4.63 15.32
C ASP A 88 -16.10 4.99 14.56
N ARG A 89 -16.29 4.40 13.36
CA ARG A 89 -17.47 4.66 12.52
C ARG A 89 -18.15 3.35 12.14
N ASP A 90 -19.42 3.19 12.56
CA ASP A 90 -20.21 1.95 12.38
C ASP A 90 -20.40 1.52 10.91
N GLU A 91 -20.25 2.45 9.97
CA GLU A 91 -20.41 2.22 8.52
C GLU A 91 -19.08 2.04 7.78
N LEU A 92 -17.95 1.92 8.50
CA LEU A 92 -16.61 1.78 7.92
C LEU A 92 -15.96 0.44 8.29
N ILE A 93 -15.57 -0.32 7.28
CA ILE A 93 -14.72 -1.49 7.45
C ILE A 93 -13.26 -1.07 7.23
N VAL A 94 -12.42 -1.31 8.22
CA VAL A 94 -10.98 -1.04 8.12
C VAL A 94 -10.21 -2.35 8.07
N ILE A 95 -9.48 -2.56 6.97
CA ILE A 95 -8.62 -3.71 6.74
C ILE A 95 -7.18 -3.21 6.84
N ARG A 96 -6.42 -3.75 7.79
CA ARG A 96 -5.03 -3.36 8.02
C ARG A 96 -4.10 -4.47 7.57
N SER A 97 -2.93 -4.08 7.07
CA SER A 97 -1.78 -4.97 6.97
C SER A 97 -1.46 -5.54 8.33
N ASP A 98 -1.35 -6.87 8.41
CA ASP A 98 -0.83 -7.51 9.60
C ASP A 98 0.66 -7.16 9.67
N GLU A 99 1.05 -6.41 10.70
CA GLU A 99 2.43 -6.12 11.06
C GLU A 99 3.05 -7.42 11.63
N SER A 100 3.23 -8.45 10.79
CA SER A 100 3.86 -9.68 11.25
C SER A 100 5.35 -9.42 11.43
N SER A 101 5.79 -9.35 12.69
CA SER A 101 7.21 -9.38 13.05
C SER A 101 7.87 -10.58 12.37
N GLY A 102 8.89 -10.33 11.54
CA GLY A 102 9.40 -11.23 10.49
C GLY A 102 10.02 -12.56 10.91
N SER A 103 9.61 -13.20 12.01
CA SER A 103 10.17 -14.49 12.44
C SER A 103 9.48 -15.72 11.85
N ASP A 104 8.21 -15.63 11.44
CA ASP A 104 7.43 -16.78 10.93
C ASP A 104 6.87 -16.52 9.53
N VAL A 105 7.74 -16.21 8.56
CA VAL A 105 7.33 -16.21 7.16
C VAL A 105 7.09 -17.65 6.71
N LEU A 106 5.83 -18.02 6.49
CA LEU A 106 5.45 -19.38 6.13
C LEU A 106 5.81 -19.70 4.67
N ASP A 107 6.27 -20.92 4.40
CA ASP A 107 6.65 -21.38 3.05
C ASP A 107 5.52 -21.21 2.01
N ASN A 108 4.26 -21.39 2.43
CA ASN A 108 3.10 -21.21 1.55
C ASN A 108 2.93 -19.73 1.16
N GLU A 109 3.24 -18.80 2.04
CA GLU A 109 3.17 -17.35 1.79
C GLU A 109 4.26 -16.91 0.82
N LEU A 110 5.48 -17.44 0.98
CA LEU A 110 6.57 -17.22 0.03
C LEU A 110 6.26 -17.79 -1.35
N THR A 111 5.66 -18.99 -1.40
CA THR A 111 5.24 -19.62 -2.66
C THR A 111 4.14 -18.79 -3.36
N ASN A 112 3.16 -18.33 -2.59
CA ASN A 112 2.09 -17.46 -3.08
C ASN A 112 2.64 -16.12 -3.56
N LEU A 113 3.56 -15.51 -2.82
CA LEU A 113 4.23 -14.26 -3.19
C LEU A 113 5.01 -14.44 -4.49
N ALA A 114 5.83 -15.48 -4.58
CA ALA A 114 6.59 -15.81 -5.77
C ALA A 114 5.67 -15.97 -6.99
N THR A 115 4.57 -16.71 -6.85
CA THR A 115 3.61 -16.90 -7.95
C THR A 115 2.95 -15.58 -8.36
N TRP A 116 2.55 -14.74 -7.40
CA TRP A 116 1.92 -13.45 -7.67
C TRP A 116 2.83 -12.48 -8.43
N LEU A 117 4.12 -12.46 -8.08
CA LEU A 117 5.16 -11.64 -8.71
C LEU A 117 5.89 -12.35 -9.86
N GLU A 118 5.38 -13.48 -10.34
CA GLU A 118 5.97 -14.26 -11.45
C GLU A 118 7.42 -14.70 -11.19
N GLY A 119 7.79 -14.81 -9.92
CA GLY A 119 9.08 -15.24 -9.44
C GLY A 119 9.13 -16.71 -9.03
N SER A 120 10.16 -17.05 -8.25
CA SER A 120 10.35 -18.40 -7.73
C SER A 120 10.86 -18.39 -6.29
N TYR A 121 10.32 -19.29 -5.47
CA TYR A 121 10.81 -19.56 -4.12
C TYR A 121 11.56 -20.90 -4.11
N GLN A 122 12.84 -20.85 -3.76
CA GLN A 122 13.72 -22.01 -3.65
C GLN A 122 13.97 -22.31 -2.17
N LYS A 123 13.11 -23.14 -1.58
CA LYS A 123 13.18 -23.50 -0.16
C LYS A 123 14.54 -24.09 0.26
N ALA A 124 15.13 -24.94 -0.58
CA ALA A 124 16.41 -25.59 -0.28
C ALA A 124 17.56 -24.58 -0.10
N ASP A 125 17.52 -23.49 -0.88
CA ASP A 125 18.55 -22.45 -0.87
C ASP A 125 18.16 -21.22 -0.03
N SER A 126 16.96 -21.21 0.56
CA SER A 126 16.38 -20.05 1.23
C SER A 126 16.40 -18.79 0.36
N LYS A 127 16.01 -18.92 -0.92
CA LYS A 127 16.03 -17.82 -1.89
C LYS A 127 14.65 -17.51 -2.44
N LEU A 128 14.30 -16.23 -2.47
CA LEU A 128 13.16 -15.71 -3.23
C LEU A 128 13.71 -14.87 -4.39
N ILE A 129 13.40 -15.27 -5.62
CA ILE A 129 13.87 -14.60 -6.83
C ILE A 129 12.66 -13.97 -7.52
N ILE A 130 12.68 -12.66 -7.72
CA ILE A 130 11.59 -11.88 -8.29
C ILE A 130 12.09 -11.22 -9.58
N PRO A 131 11.47 -11.48 -10.75
CA PRO A 131 11.85 -10.83 -11.99
C PRO A 131 11.53 -9.34 -11.97
N LEU A 132 12.36 -8.56 -12.66
CA LEU A 132 12.22 -7.12 -12.83
C LEU A 132 11.76 -6.82 -14.26
N LYS A 133 11.02 -5.72 -14.45
CA LYS A 133 10.63 -5.24 -15.79
C LYS A 133 11.85 -4.81 -16.61
N SER A 134 12.91 -4.37 -15.94
CA SER A 134 14.22 -4.07 -16.51
C SER A 134 14.94 -5.28 -17.10
N GLY A 135 14.45 -6.52 -16.87
CA GLY A 135 14.99 -7.76 -17.42
C GLY A 135 15.95 -8.51 -16.48
N ASN A 136 16.32 -7.91 -15.35
CA ASN A 136 17.09 -8.55 -14.27
C ASN A 136 16.16 -9.23 -13.25
N SER A 137 16.71 -9.69 -12.12
CA SER A 137 15.93 -10.19 -10.98
C SER A 137 16.47 -9.65 -9.65
N LEU A 138 15.56 -9.41 -8.71
CA LEU A 138 15.89 -9.23 -7.30
C LEU A 138 16.00 -10.62 -6.67
N THR A 139 17.11 -10.90 -5.99
CA THR A 139 17.29 -12.13 -5.21
C THR A 139 17.36 -11.78 -3.73
N LEU A 140 16.38 -12.25 -2.96
CA LEU A 140 16.31 -12.13 -1.52
C LEU A 140 16.80 -13.41 -0.88
N LEU A 141 17.71 -13.29 0.08
CA LEU A 141 18.27 -14.38 0.86
C LEU A 141 17.51 -14.44 2.20
N LEU A 142 16.61 -15.41 2.35
CA LEU A 142 15.71 -15.53 3.50
C LEU A 142 16.41 -16.00 4.80
N ASN A 143 17.73 -16.13 4.77
CA ASN A 143 18.57 -16.27 5.96
C ASN A 143 19.13 -14.91 6.44
N LYS A 144 18.83 -13.81 5.75
CA LYS A 144 19.12 -12.44 6.16
C LYS A 144 17.85 -11.76 6.63
N GLU A 145 17.93 -11.18 7.82
CA GLU A 145 16.78 -10.52 8.48
C GLU A 145 16.15 -9.42 7.63
N VAL A 146 16.97 -8.57 7.01
CA VAL A 146 16.52 -7.45 6.18
C VAL A 146 15.78 -7.92 4.91
N ASP A 147 16.28 -8.99 4.28
CA ASP A 147 15.65 -9.58 3.09
C ASP A 147 14.31 -10.26 3.48
N VAL A 148 14.24 -10.84 4.68
CA VAL A 148 12.99 -11.38 5.25
C VAL A 148 12.00 -10.27 5.59
N GLU A 149 12.44 -9.13 6.13
CA GLU A 149 11.58 -7.98 6.40
C GLU A 149 10.96 -7.41 5.11
N PHE A 150 11.78 -7.27 4.06
CA PHE A 150 11.31 -6.85 2.75
C PHE A 150 10.27 -7.83 2.17
N ALA A 151 10.55 -9.15 2.23
CA ALA A 151 9.60 -10.18 1.79
C ALA A 151 8.31 -10.17 2.62
N SER A 152 8.42 -9.97 3.93
CA SER A 152 7.27 -9.90 4.86
C SER A 152 6.37 -8.70 4.54
N SER A 153 6.95 -7.54 4.23
CA SER A 153 6.21 -6.35 3.80
C SER A 153 5.40 -6.62 2.51
N LEU A 154 5.99 -7.33 1.54
CA LEU A 154 5.28 -7.73 0.31
C LEU A 154 4.16 -8.76 0.57
N ILE A 155 4.39 -9.72 1.47
CA ILE A 155 3.38 -10.70 1.88
C ILE A 155 2.20 -9.99 2.55
N SER A 156 2.48 -9.05 3.44
CA SER A 156 1.45 -8.29 4.15
C SER A 156 0.60 -7.47 3.19
N LEU A 157 1.22 -6.83 2.19
CA LEU A 157 0.49 -6.20 1.09
C LEU A 157 -0.42 -7.20 0.37
N LEU A 158 0.11 -8.32 -0.12
CA LEU A 158 -0.68 -9.33 -0.85
C LEU A 158 -1.87 -9.86 -0.04
N LYS A 159 -1.66 -10.16 1.25
CA LYS A 159 -2.72 -10.61 2.16
C LYS A 159 -3.80 -9.54 2.32
N THR A 160 -3.40 -8.28 2.49
CA THR A 160 -4.34 -7.16 2.66
C THR A 160 -5.21 -6.97 1.43
N ILE A 161 -4.64 -7.06 0.23
CA ILE A 161 -5.38 -6.98 -1.03
C ILE A 161 -6.38 -8.14 -1.15
N LYS A 162 -5.94 -9.37 -0.89
CA LYS A 162 -6.84 -10.55 -0.92
C LYS A 162 -7.99 -10.42 0.08
N ARG A 163 -7.68 -9.97 1.30
CA ARG A 163 -8.69 -9.75 2.34
C ARG A 163 -9.64 -8.62 1.96
N GLY A 164 -9.14 -7.56 1.33
CA GLY A 164 -9.93 -6.47 0.76
C GLY A 164 -10.97 -6.96 -0.22
N ILE A 165 -10.52 -7.70 -1.24
CA ILE A 165 -11.40 -8.29 -2.26
C ILE A 165 -12.43 -9.23 -1.61
N GLN A 166 -11.99 -10.11 -0.72
CA GLN A 166 -12.90 -11.04 -0.04
C GLN A 166 -13.99 -10.29 0.75
N VAL A 167 -13.61 -9.29 1.54
CA VAL A 167 -14.57 -8.47 2.29
C VAL A 167 -15.52 -7.76 1.33
N HIS A 168 -15.01 -7.16 0.26
CA HIS A 168 -15.85 -6.50 -0.74
C HIS A 168 -16.90 -7.46 -1.33
N GLU A 169 -16.46 -8.67 -1.72
CA GLU A 169 -17.33 -9.72 -2.25
C GLU A 169 -18.40 -10.15 -1.23
N ASP A 170 -18.04 -10.30 0.05
CA ASP A 170 -18.98 -10.67 1.12
C ASP A 170 -20.10 -9.62 1.32
N PHE A 171 -19.82 -8.35 1.02
CA PHE A 171 -20.82 -7.26 1.07
C PHE A 171 -21.45 -6.94 -0.29
N SER A 172 -20.92 -7.48 -1.39
CA SER A 172 -21.46 -7.29 -2.73
C SER A 172 -22.88 -7.87 -2.83
N GLY A 173 -23.84 -7.06 -3.26
CA GLY A 173 -25.25 -7.46 -3.35
C GLY A 173 -26.05 -7.43 -2.03
N GLY A 174 -25.44 -6.99 -0.92
CA GLY A 174 -26.13 -6.76 0.35
C GLY A 174 -27.00 -5.50 0.36
N ILE A 175 -27.92 -5.40 1.33
CA ILE A 175 -28.76 -4.20 1.55
C ILE A 175 -27.90 -3.00 2.00
N VAL A 176 -26.79 -3.29 2.69
CA VAL A 176 -25.83 -2.30 3.19
C VAL A 176 -24.54 -2.45 2.40
N SER A 177 -24.10 -1.35 1.80
CA SER A 177 -22.76 -1.22 1.22
C SER A 177 -21.97 -0.29 2.15
N PRO A 178 -21.11 -0.85 3.02
CA PRO A 178 -20.27 -0.03 3.91
C PRO A 178 -19.18 0.69 3.12
N ALA A 179 -18.59 1.72 3.74
CA ALA A 179 -17.34 2.27 3.25
C ALA A 179 -16.18 1.32 3.62
N GLU A 180 -15.18 1.22 2.78
CA GLU A 180 -14.08 0.27 2.92
C GLU A 180 -12.73 0.99 2.87
N LEU A 181 -11.90 0.81 3.90
CA LEU A 181 -10.56 1.37 3.96
C LEU A 181 -9.54 0.25 4.11
N LEU A 182 -8.72 0.08 3.08
CA LEU A 182 -7.55 -0.80 3.11
C LEU A 182 -6.34 0.05 3.47
N VAL A 183 -5.62 -0.33 4.52
CA VAL A 183 -4.43 0.36 5.02
C VAL A 183 -3.27 -0.58 4.97
N CYS A 184 -2.24 -0.23 4.20
CA CYS A 184 -0.97 -0.92 4.18
C CYS A 184 0.15 0.02 4.62
N HIS A 185 1.03 -0.49 5.47
CA HIS A 185 2.32 0.12 5.77
C HIS A 185 3.44 -0.79 5.25
N PHE A 186 4.38 -0.21 4.52
CA PHE A 186 5.48 -0.94 3.90
C PHE A 186 6.81 -0.35 4.37
N THR A 187 7.53 -1.12 5.18
CA THR A 187 8.83 -0.73 5.76
C THR A 187 10.01 -1.31 4.98
N GLY A 188 9.76 -2.31 4.13
CA GLY A 188 10.83 -3.04 3.44
C GLY A 188 11.82 -2.19 2.65
N ILE A 189 11.40 -1.08 2.02
CA ILE A 189 12.33 -0.20 1.29
C ILE A 189 13.31 0.45 2.24
N LYS A 190 12.80 1.04 3.33
CA LYS A 190 13.65 1.60 4.39
C LYS A 190 14.60 0.55 4.97
N ALA A 191 14.12 -0.67 5.22
CA ALA A 191 14.99 -1.75 5.71
C ALA A 191 16.15 -2.04 4.75
N LEU A 192 15.88 -2.10 3.44
CA LEU A 192 16.92 -2.25 2.42
C LEU A 192 17.88 -1.05 2.37
N GLU A 193 17.36 0.18 2.50
CA GLU A 193 18.17 1.40 2.52
C GLU A 193 19.08 1.47 3.74
N ASP A 194 18.57 1.11 4.93
CA ASP A 194 19.30 1.14 6.19
C ASP A 194 20.48 0.14 6.19
N GLU A 195 20.31 -1.03 5.56
CA GLU A 195 21.34 -2.07 5.47
C GLU A 195 22.29 -1.87 4.28
N TYR A 196 21.75 -1.57 3.10
CA TYR A 196 22.49 -1.61 1.83
C TYR A 196 22.77 -0.21 1.24
N GLY A 197 22.30 0.87 1.88
CA GLY A 197 22.50 2.24 1.43
C GLY A 197 21.91 2.49 0.05
N SER A 198 22.68 3.05 -0.88
CA SER A 198 22.24 3.31 -2.27
C SER A 198 22.62 2.18 -3.25
N ALA A 199 22.82 0.96 -2.74
CA ALA A 199 23.20 -0.19 -3.55
C ALA A 199 22.12 -0.58 -4.58
N GLU A 200 22.52 -1.34 -5.60
CA GLU A 200 21.64 -1.78 -6.67
C GLU A 200 20.42 -2.55 -6.16
N ILE A 201 20.58 -3.35 -5.10
CA ILE A 201 19.49 -4.11 -4.47
C ILE A 201 18.34 -3.20 -3.99
N VAL A 202 18.63 -1.96 -3.57
CA VAL A 202 17.60 -1.00 -3.17
C VAL A 202 16.79 -0.57 -4.37
N LYS A 203 17.45 -0.23 -5.50
CA LYS A 203 16.76 0.14 -6.74
C LYS A 203 15.89 -1.01 -7.27
N GLN A 204 16.42 -2.23 -7.22
CA GLN A 204 15.67 -3.44 -7.57
C GLN A 204 14.47 -3.65 -6.64
N GLY A 205 14.64 -3.44 -5.34
CA GLY A 205 13.56 -3.46 -4.36
C GLY A 205 12.44 -2.47 -4.69
N VAL A 206 12.80 -1.25 -5.06
CA VAL A 206 11.85 -0.20 -5.48
C VAL A 206 11.06 -0.64 -6.72
N GLU A 207 11.73 -1.20 -7.73
CA GLU A 207 11.08 -1.70 -8.94
C GLU A 207 10.11 -2.88 -8.65
N VAL A 208 10.47 -3.75 -7.70
CA VAL A 208 9.57 -4.81 -7.21
C VAL A 208 8.35 -4.21 -6.52
N VAL A 209 8.51 -3.21 -5.65
CA VAL A 209 7.38 -2.56 -4.96
C VAL A 209 6.47 -1.85 -5.96
N GLN A 210 7.02 -1.23 -7.00
CA GLN A 210 6.22 -0.66 -8.10
C GLN A 210 5.37 -1.72 -8.80
N THR A 211 5.99 -2.84 -9.15
CA THR A 211 5.30 -3.95 -9.81
C THR A 211 4.20 -4.52 -8.90
N ALA A 212 4.48 -4.68 -7.61
CA ALA A 212 3.52 -5.15 -6.62
C ALA A 212 2.33 -4.19 -6.46
N LEU A 213 2.58 -2.88 -6.41
CA LEU A 213 1.52 -1.87 -6.29
C LEU A 213 0.67 -1.76 -7.55
N THR A 214 1.26 -1.83 -8.75
CA THR A 214 0.49 -1.88 -9.99
C THR A 214 -0.44 -3.10 -9.99
N LYS A 215 0.10 -4.30 -9.71
CA LYS A 215 -0.72 -5.52 -9.64
C LYS A 215 -1.82 -5.42 -8.58
N ALA A 216 -1.49 -4.90 -7.39
CA ALA A 216 -2.46 -4.68 -6.33
C ALA A 216 -3.60 -3.76 -6.77
N PHE A 217 -3.27 -2.64 -7.43
CA PHE A 217 -4.25 -1.70 -7.94
C PHE A 217 -5.14 -2.33 -9.01
N ASP A 218 -4.56 -3.04 -9.98
CA ASP A 218 -5.32 -3.70 -11.05
C ASP A 218 -6.29 -4.74 -10.48
N GLN A 219 -5.86 -5.50 -9.45
CA GLN A 219 -6.72 -6.49 -8.78
C GLN A 219 -7.86 -5.84 -8.00
N LEU A 220 -7.58 -4.77 -7.24
CA LEU A 220 -8.62 -4.01 -6.55
C LEU A 220 -9.59 -3.37 -7.56
N GLN A 221 -9.08 -2.73 -8.60
CA GLN A 221 -9.90 -2.12 -9.63
C GLN A 221 -10.80 -3.15 -10.32
N GLY A 222 -10.31 -4.36 -10.59
CA GLY A 222 -11.11 -5.43 -11.16
C GLY A 222 -12.21 -5.95 -10.24
N ALA A 223 -12.00 -5.93 -8.91
CA ALA A 223 -12.96 -6.41 -7.93
C ALA A 223 -14.02 -5.37 -7.52
N TYR A 224 -13.66 -4.08 -7.49
CA TYR A 224 -14.51 -2.99 -7.01
C TYR A 224 -15.31 -2.26 -8.11
N ASN A 225 -15.11 -2.65 -9.38
CA ASN A 225 -15.83 -2.10 -10.54
C ASN A 225 -17.06 -2.92 -10.93
#